data_AF-A0A662ZBI1-F1
#
_entry.id   AF-A0A662ZBI1-F1
#
_cell.length_a   1.000
_cell.length_b   1.000
_cell.length_c   1.000
_cell.angle_alpha   90.00
_cell.angle_beta   90.00
_cell.angle_gamma   90.00
#
_symmetry.space_group_name_H-M   'P 1'
#
loop_
_entity.id
_entity.type
_entity.pdbx_description
1 polymer ?
#
loop_
_entity_poly.entity_id
_entity_poly.type
_entity_poly.pdbx_seq_one_letter_code
_entity_poly.pdbx_strand_id
1 'polypeptide(L)'
;MVKYTKFSAMALALGLTIYSYSGDTFAAKYEVVTSTRAMVARDTLSSIDFSGLSNSAPNANTEMYSPDKMNSIIENSRLVAVVRDQDRCQFTADIEDRARIVKSPVFMYAWGQMLMSGICVREDKELGLGYIRHSADDGYAPAMMQMSVFYERGSGMGKSLNMSERYMHTAAALGSKTARLNWADMLIRGFGSPSLYEEAYGWLYHCDFDDEYSKAKKKYLEDQLKKFLPPNVVARNEAFAPDF
;
A
#
# COMPACT_ATOMS: atom_id res chain seq x y z
N MET A 1 -7.91 -44.99 -15.18
CA MET A 1 -8.40 -46.04 -14.26
C MET A 1 -8.35 -45.48 -12.86
N VAL A 2 -9.44 -45.62 -12.11
CA VAL A 2 -9.57 -45.55 -10.63
C VAL A 2 -9.42 -44.14 -10.02
N LYS A 3 -10.50 -43.39 -9.71
CA LYS A 3 -11.50 -43.49 -8.60
C LYS A 3 -10.92 -43.27 -7.18
N TYR A 4 -11.84 -42.88 -6.29
CA TYR A 4 -11.79 -42.74 -4.82
C TYR A 4 -11.55 -41.32 -4.30
N THR A 5 -12.22 -40.81 -3.26
CA THR A 5 -13.60 -40.87 -2.72
C THR A 5 -13.54 -40.07 -1.41
N LYS A 6 -14.53 -39.20 -1.25
CA LYS A 6 -15.22 -38.76 -0.02
C LYS A 6 -14.76 -39.21 1.39
N PHE A 7 -14.76 -38.20 2.29
CA PHE A 7 -15.40 -38.10 3.63
C PHE A 7 -15.10 -39.11 4.75
N SER A 8 -14.80 -38.56 5.93
CA SER A 8 -15.47 -38.71 7.24
C SER A 8 -14.48 -38.32 8.35
N ALA A 9 -14.82 -37.89 9.57
CA ALA A 9 -15.99 -37.33 10.25
C ALA A 9 -15.62 -37.31 11.75
N MET A 10 -16.42 -36.59 12.55
CA MET A 10 -16.59 -36.70 14.01
C MET A 10 -15.50 -36.08 14.91
N ALA A 11 -15.80 -35.51 16.08
CA ALA A 11 -17.03 -35.03 16.72
C ALA A 11 -16.66 -34.46 18.12
N LEU A 12 -17.62 -33.77 18.74
CA LEU A 12 -17.81 -33.48 20.17
C LEU A 12 -16.84 -32.49 20.84
N ALA A 13 -17.23 -31.26 21.20
CA ALA A 13 -18.28 -30.78 22.12
C ALA A 13 -17.89 -30.82 23.61
N LEU A 14 -17.99 -29.64 24.25
CA LEU A 14 -18.11 -29.26 25.68
C LEU A 14 -17.32 -27.94 25.85
N GLY A 15 -17.81 -26.81 26.36
CA GLY A 15 -19.03 -26.46 27.08
C GLY A 15 -18.66 -25.44 28.17
N LEU A 16 -19.11 -24.19 28.02
CA LEU A 16 -19.39 -23.13 29.05
C LEU A 16 -18.25 -22.70 30.02
N THR A 17 -18.03 -21.45 30.45
CA THR A 17 -18.52 -20.07 30.18
C THR A 17 -17.64 -19.09 31.00
N ILE A 18 -17.28 -17.97 30.36
CA ILE A 18 -17.21 -16.56 30.84
C ILE A 18 -16.26 -16.21 32.02
N TYR A 19 -15.29 -15.32 31.75
CA TYR A 19 -15.23 -13.97 32.34
C TYR A 19 -14.32 -13.04 31.50
N SER A 20 -14.78 -11.79 31.39
CA SER A 20 -14.34 -10.68 30.53
C SER A 20 -13.04 -9.99 30.96
N TYR A 21 -12.18 -9.57 30.01
CA TYR A 21 -11.65 -8.20 29.91
C TYR A 21 -10.93 -7.95 28.58
N SER A 22 -10.92 -6.67 28.21
CA SER A 22 -10.53 -5.99 26.97
C SER A 22 -9.14 -6.28 26.38
N GLY A 23 -9.05 -6.13 25.06
CA GLY A 23 -7.78 -5.80 24.39
C GLY A 23 -7.73 -6.17 22.92
N ASP A 24 -8.60 -5.58 22.08
CA ASP A 24 -8.37 -5.55 20.63
C ASP A 24 -7.06 -4.81 20.35
N THR A 25 -6.02 -5.55 19.97
CA THR A 25 -4.80 -5.05 19.32
C THR A 25 -4.39 -6.16 18.35
N PHE A 26 -4.36 -5.95 17.05
CA PHE A 26 -3.29 -5.20 16.41
C PHE A 26 -3.77 -4.66 15.07
N ALA A 27 -4.24 -3.41 15.07
CA ALA A 27 -4.27 -2.59 13.88
C ALA A 27 -2.81 -2.19 13.58
N ALA A 28 -2.20 -2.72 12.53
CA ALA A 28 -1.01 -2.11 11.94
C ALA A 28 -1.47 -0.85 11.20
N LYS A 29 -1.70 0.20 11.99
CA LYS A 29 -2.12 1.53 11.55
C LYS A 29 -0.90 2.24 10.98
N TYR A 30 -0.94 2.50 9.67
CA TYR A 30 -0.05 3.46 9.03
C TYR A 30 -0.31 4.84 9.63
N GLU A 31 0.50 5.26 10.60
CA GLU A 31 0.52 6.62 11.10
C GLU A 31 1.83 7.26 10.67
N VAL A 32 1.89 7.67 9.40
CA VAL A 32 2.91 8.61 8.93
C VAL A 32 2.33 10.01 9.09
N VAL A 33 2.96 10.73 10.01
CA VAL A 33 2.56 12.03 10.55
C VAL A 33 2.36 13.08 9.45
N THR A 34 1.19 13.69 9.52
CA THR A 34 0.82 15.01 9.01
C THR A 34 1.97 16.03 9.08
N SER A 35 2.48 16.49 7.95
CA SER A 35 3.35 17.68 7.90
C SER A 35 2.49 18.96 7.97
N THR A 36 2.33 19.45 9.20
CA THR A 36 2.26 20.87 9.64
C THR A 36 1.31 21.90 8.99
N ARG A 37 0.66 21.63 7.86
CA ARG A 37 -0.41 22.49 7.29
C ARG A 37 -1.79 22.14 7.85
N ALA A 38 -1.96 20.95 8.42
CA ALA A 38 -3.20 20.52 9.07
C ALA A 38 -3.41 21.10 10.47
N MET A 39 -2.35 21.57 11.16
CA MET A 39 -2.49 22.15 12.51
C MET A 39 -3.17 23.54 12.49
N VAL A 40 -3.03 24.31 11.40
CA VAL A 40 -3.66 25.63 11.28
C VAL A 40 -5.20 25.52 11.13
N ALA A 41 -5.70 24.39 10.61
CA ALA A 41 -7.14 24.14 10.51
C ALA A 41 -7.77 23.71 11.85
N ARG A 42 -6.97 23.13 12.76
CA ARG A 42 -7.49 22.65 14.06
C ARG A 42 -7.76 23.81 15.02
N ASP A 43 -6.92 24.84 15.02
CA ASP A 43 -7.10 26.02 15.87
C ASP A 43 -8.30 26.87 15.43
N THR A 44 -8.60 26.94 14.12
CA THR A 44 -9.77 27.66 13.60
C THR A 44 -11.09 26.89 13.77
N LEU A 45 -11.04 25.56 13.87
CA LEU A 45 -12.21 24.71 14.15
C LEU A 45 -12.60 24.70 15.63
N SER A 46 -11.67 24.99 16.55
CA SER A 46 -11.92 25.02 17.99
C SER A 46 -12.90 26.11 18.44
N SER A 47 -13.12 27.14 17.60
CA SER A 47 -14.07 28.23 17.84
C SER A 47 -15.48 27.97 17.30
N ILE A 48 -15.74 26.81 16.68
CA ILE A 48 -17.06 26.46 16.17
C ILE A 48 -17.74 25.53 17.18
N ASP A 49 -18.81 26.03 17.80
CA ASP A 49 -19.63 25.26 18.72
C ASP A 49 -20.52 24.27 17.93
N PHE A 50 -20.10 23.01 17.89
CA PHE A 50 -20.86 21.91 17.28
C PHE A 50 -21.82 21.22 18.27
N SER A 51 -22.04 21.77 19.47
CA SER A 51 -22.90 21.16 20.50
C SER A 51 -24.37 21.01 20.10
N GLY A 52 -24.80 21.65 19.00
CA GLY A 52 -26.12 21.47 18.38
C GLY A 52 -26.26 20.25 17.45
N LEU A 53 -25.17 19.58 17.09
CA LEU A 53 -25.21 18.34 16.31
C LEU A 53 -25.33 17.14 17.24
N SER A 54 -26.51 17.02 17.86
CA SER A 54 -26.93 15.84 18.60
C SER A 54 -26.86 14.61 17.69
N ASN A 55 -25.93 13.71 18.01
CA ASN A 55 -25.76 12.37 17.45
C ASN A 55 -26.99 11.49 17.77
N SER A 56 -28.07 11.67 17.02
CA SER A 56 -29.25 10.81 17.06
C SER A 56 -29.74 10.42 15.66
N ALA A 57 -28.82 10.13 14.76
CA ALA A 57 -29.08 9.43 13.50
C ALA A 57 -27.91 8.48 13.22
N PRO A 58 -28.12 7.16 12.98
CA PRO A 58 -27.03 6.22 12.67
C PRO A 58 -26.32 6.47 11.31
N ASN A 59 -26.49 7.64 10.67
CA ASN A 59 -26.28 7.83 9.23
C ASN A 59 -25.86 9.26 8.83
N ALA A 60 -25.49 10.14 9.77
CA ALA A 60 -25.11 11.50 9.42
C ALA A 60 -23.63 11.57 9.05
N ASN A 61 -23.34 11.48 7.74
CA ASN A 61 -22.02 11.49 7.09
C ASN A 61 -21.28 10.13 7.06
N THR A 62 -21.94 9.08 6.55
CA THR A 62 -21.23 7.87 6.11
C THR A 62 -20.37 8.22 4.90
N GLU A 63 -19.13 8.63 5.16
CA GLU A 63 -18.09 8.73 4.15
C GLU A 63 -17.98 7.39 3.42
N MET A 64 -18.40 7.35 2.15
CA MET A 64 -18.42 6.10 1.37
C MET A 64 -17.00 5.57 1.15
N TYR A 65 -16.05 6.47 0.88
CA TYR A 65 -14.63 6.16 0.81
C TYR A 65 -13.87 6.91 1.90
N SER A 66 -13.62 6.24 3.03
CA SER A 66 -12.56 6.70 3.93
C SER A 66 -11.19 6.49 3.29
N PRO A 67 -10.16 7.26 3.69
CA PRO A 67 -8.79 7.04 3.21
C PRO A 67 -8.33 5.58 3.38
N ASP A 68 -8.61 4.97 4.54
CA ASP A 68 -8.24 3.58 4.82
C ASP A 68 -8.99 2.57 3.93
N LYS A 69 -10.27 2.85 3.66
CA LYS A 69 -11.06 2.02 2.75
C LYS A 69 -10.50 2.10 1.33
N MET A 70 -10.14 3.30 0.87
CA MET A 70 -9.55 3.51 -0.44
C MET A 70 -8.16 2.86 -0.55
N ASN A 71 -7.32 2.97 0.48
CA ASN A 71 -6.04 2.25 0.56
C ASN A 71 -6.24 0.74 0.38
N SER A 72 -7.18 0.16 1.12
CA SER A 72 -7.51 -1.27 1.00
C SER A 72 -7.95 -1.64 -0.42
N ILE A 73 -8.74 -0.79 -1.09
CA ILE A 73 -9.18 -1.03 -2.46
C ILE A 73 -7.99 -1.01 -3.43
N ILE A 74 -7.06 -0.05 -3.26
CA ILE A 74 -5.86 0.11 -4.08
C ILE A 74 -4.89 -1.06 -3.89
N GLU A 75 -4.58 -1.42 -2.65
CA GLU A 75 -3.63 -2.50 -2.33
C GLU A 75 -4.11 -3.85 -2.88
N ASN A 76 -5.42 -4.08 -2.86
CA ASN A 76 -6.02 -5.28 -3.43
C ASN A 76 -6.24 -5.21 -4.96
N SER A 77 -5.78 -4.14 -5.63
CA SER A 77 -5.98 -3.91 -7.06
C SER A 77 -7.45 -3.94 -7.50
N ARG A 78 -8.36 -3.49 -6.64
CA ARG A 78 -9.82 -3.56 -6.83
C ARG A 78 -10.47 -2.25 -7.28
N LEU A 79 -9.69 -1.19 -7.51
CA LEU A 79 -10.23 0.14 -7.81
C LEU A 79 -11.25 0.12 -8.95
N VAL A 80 -10.93 -0.54 -10.06
CA VAL A 80 -11.83 -0.66 -11.23
C VAL A 80 -13.13 -1.37 -10.84
N ALA A 81 -13.01 -2.53 -10.19
CA ALA A 81 -14.16 -3.36 -9.83
C ALA A 81 -15.09 -2.62 -8.84
N VAL A 82 -14.53 -1.85 -7.92
CA VAL A 82 -15.33 -1.10 -6.95
C VAL A 82 -15.97 0.12 -7.62
N VAL A 83 -15.16 1.02 -8.20
CA VAL A 83 -15.66 2.31 -8.72
C VAL A 83 -16.60 2.13 -9.91
N ARG A 84 -16.26 1.25 -10.87
CA ARG A 84 -17.05 1.03 -12.09
C ARG A 84 -18.17 0.02 -11.88
N ASP A 85 -17.86 -1.16 -11.34
CA ASP A 85 -18.80 -2.28 -11.38
C ASP A 85 -19.73 -2.28 -10.18
N GLN A 86 -19.20 -2.07 -8.97
CA GLN A 86 -20.01 -2.03 -7.75
C GLN A 86 -20.75 -0.69 -7.60
N ASP A 87 -20.03 0.42 -7.71
CA ASP A 87 -20.55 1.75 -7.40
C ASP A 87 -21.10 2.47 -8.64
N ARG A 88 -20.95 1.89 -9.83
CA ARG A 88 -21.49 2.40 -11.10
C ARG A 88 -21.17 3.89 -11.31
N CYS A 89 -19.94 4.27 -10.99
CA CYS A 89 -19.39 5.63 -11.12
C CYS A 89 -20.05 6.71 -10.24
N GLN A 90 -20.91 6.34 -9.28
CA GLN A 90 -21.71 7.31 -8.50
C GLN A 90 -20.86 8.26 -7.65
N PHE A 91 -19.68 7.84 -7.20
CA PHE A 91 -18.82 8.61 -6.29
C PHE A 91 -17.58 9.21 -6.96
N THR A 92 -17.58 9.29 -8.29
CA THR A 92 -16.45 9.83 -9.07
C THR A 92 -16.11 11.27 -8.69
N ALA A 93 -17.13 12.11 -8.48
CA ALA A 93 -16.93 13.52 -8.10
C ALA A 93 -16.28 13.67 -6.71
N ASP A 94 -16.63 12.81 -5.76
CA ASP A 94 -16.01 12.82 -4.42
C ASP A 94 -14.52 12.42 -4.48
N ILE A 95 -14.18 11.40 -5.27
CA ILE A 95 -12.78 11.02 -5.52
C ILE A 95 -12.01 12.20 -6.13
N GLU A 96 -12.59 12.86 -7.14
CA GLU A 96 -11.99 14.02 -7.79
C GLU A 96 -11.79 15.18 -6.81
N ASP A 97 -12.81 15.56 -6.04
CA ASP A 97 -12.73 16.68 -5.10
C ASP A 97 -11.68 16.44 -4.01
N ARG A 98 -11.56 15.19 -3.52
CA ARG A 98 -10.54 14.80 -2.55
C ARG A 98 -9.13 14.80 -3.13
N ALA A 99 -8.98 14.49 -4.42
CA ALA A 99 -7.71 14.61 -5.12
C ALA A 99 -7.34 16.08 -5.38
N ARG A 100 -8.29 16.91 -5.82
CA ARG A 100 -8.06 18.28 -6.31
C ARG A 100 -8.01 19.32 -5.19
N ILE A 101 -8.98 19.27 -4.28
CA ILE A 101 -9.21 20.29 -3.25
C ILE A 101 -8.49 19.89 -1.97
N VAL A 102 -8.78 18.68 -1.46
CA VAL A 102 -8.20 18.18 -0.21
C VAL A 102 -6.74 17.76 -0.40
N LYS A 103 -6.38 17.35 -1.62
CA LYS A 103 -5.02 16.89 -1.97
C LYS A 103 -4.58 15.69 -1.13
N SER A 104 -5.51 14.76 -0.88
CA SER A 104 -5.19 13.53 -0.18
C SER A 104 -4.38 12.59 -1.09
N PRO A 105 -3.20 12.07 -0.67
CA PRO A 105 -2.33 11.29 -1.55
C PRO A 105 -2.99 10.03 -2.10
N VAL A 106 -3.78 9.32 -1.28
CA VAL A 106 -4.54 8.13 -1.71
C VAL A 106 -5.57 8.46 -2.79
N PHE A 107 -6.28 9.59 -2.66
CA PHE A 107 -7.27 10.01 -3.64
C PHE A 107 -6.63 10.61 -4.90
N MET A 108 -5.51 11.33 -4.78
CA MET A 108 -4.72 11.72 -5.95
C MET A 108 -4.29 10.50 -6.76
N TYR A 109 -3.82 9.45 -6.10
CA TYR A 109 -3.45 8.22 -6.79
C TYR A 109 -4.67 7.55 -7.46
N ALA A 110 -5.78 7.40 -6.73
CA ALA A 110 -7.01 6.81 -7.28
C ALA A 110 -7.52 7.60 -8.50
N TRP A 111 -7.60 8.93 -8.38
CA TRP A 111 -7.99 9.82 -9.46
C TRP A 111 -7.03 9.74 -10.65
N GLY A 112 -5.73 9.73 -10.39
CA GLY A 112 -4.71 9.53 -11.41
C GLY A 112 -4.89 8.21 -12.15
N GLN A 113 -5.16 7.10 -11.45
CA GLN A 113 -5.46 5.82 -12.08
C GLN A 113 -6.74 5.86 -12.94
N MET A 114 -7.79 6.52 -12.46
CA MET A 114 -9.05 6.70 -13.21
C MET A 114 -8.83 7.47 -14.51
N LEU A 115 -8.08 8.58 -14.47
CA LEU A 115 -7.71 9.37 -15.65
C LEU A 115 -6.84 8.59 -16.63
N MET A 116 -5.86 7.82 -16.14
CA MET A 116 -4.96 7.00 -16.97
C MET A 116 -5.69 5.90 -17.75
N SER A 117 -6.80 5.40 -17.21
CA SER A 117 -7.54 4.24 -17.74
C SER A 117 -8.92 4.58 -18.30
N GLY A 118 -9.37 5.84 -18.17
CA GLY A 118 -10.69 6.28 -18.61
C GLY A 118 -11.84 5.67 -17.81
N ILE A 119 -11.61 5.27 -16.55
CA ILE A 119 -12.65 4.66 -15.72
C ILE A 119 -13.57 5.74 -15.16
N CYS A 120 -14.84 5.72 -15.56
CA CYS A 120 -15.88 6.66 -15.11
C CYS A 120 -15.62 8.13 -15.50
N VAL A 121 -14.54 8.41 -16.23
CA VAL A 121 -14.11 9.74 -16.67
C VAL A 121 -13.47 9.64 -18.06
N ARG A 122 -13.36 10.77 -18.76
CA ARG A 122 -12.61 10.82 -20.01
C ARG A 122 -11.12 10.59 -19.74
N GLU A 123 -10.51 9.71 -20.53
CA GLU A 123 -9.09 9.39 -20.41
C GLU A 123 -8.22 10.64 -20.65
N ASP A 124 -7.27 10.85 -19.74
CA ASP A 124 -6.24 11.88 -19.82
C ASP A 124 -4.97 11.38 -19.12
N LYS A 125 -4.08 10.78 -19.91
CA LYS A 125 -2.86 10.15 -19.37
C LYS A 125 -1.85 11.14 -18.83
N GLU A 126 -1.78 12.34 -19.41
CA GLU A 126 -0.82 13.34 -18.96
C GLU A 126 -1.23 13.89 -17.60
N LEU A 127 -2.51 14.26 -17.45
CA LEU A 127 -3.06 14.69 -16.19
C LEU A 127 -3.02 13.57 -15.15
N GLY A 128 -3.38 12.35 -15.52
CA GLY A 128 -3.36 11.18 -14.64
C GLY A 128 -1.96 10.89 -14.10
N LEU A 129 -0.94 10.94 -14.96
CA LEU A 129 0.45 10.82 -14.55
C LEU A 129 0.88 11.95 -13.60
N GLY A 130 0.41 13.18 -13.83
CA GLY A 130 0.64 14.31 -12.94
C GLY A 130 0.14 14.07 -11.51
N TYR A 131 -1.09 13.58 -11.35
CA TYR A 131 -1.64 13.24 -10.03
C TYR A 131 -0.90 12.07 -9.36
N ILE A 132 -0.53 11.05 -10.11
CA ILE A 132 0.27 9.93 -9.57
C ILE A 132 1.63 10.43 -9.09
N ARG A 133 2.28 11.33 -9.84
CA ARG A 133 3.55 11.93 -9.41
C ARG A 133 3.40 12.73 -8.12
N HIS A 134 2.41 13.62 -8.04
CA HIS A 134 2.19 14.40 -6.81
C HIS A 134 1.87 13.50 -5.60
N SER A 135 1.08 12.45 -5.79
CA SER A 135 0.83 11.45 -4.75
C SER A 135 2.11 10.75 -4.28
N ALA A 136 3.01 10.42 -5.21
CA ALA A 136 4.31 9.84 -4.89
C ALA A 136 5.20 10.85 -4.14
N ASP A 137 5.21 12.12 -4.57
CA ASP A 137 5.97 13.19 -3.91
C ASP A 137 5.48 13.44 -2.47
N ASP A 138 4.20 13.20 -2.19
CA ASP A 138 3.59 13.27 -0.85
C ASP A 138 3.81 11.99 0.00
N GLY A 139 4.63 11.03 -0.45
CA GLY A 139 5.00 9.86 0.35
C GLY A 139 4.11 8.62 0.16
N TYR A 140 3.17 8.63 -0.79
CA TYR A 140 2.26 7.49 -0.96
C TYR A 140 2.95 6.31 -1.68
N ALA A 141 3.24 5.25 -0.93
CA ALA A 141 4.03 4.12 -1.44
C ALA A 141 3.45 3.45 -2.71
N PRO A 142 2.12 3.22 -2.85
CA PRO A 142 1.56 2.70 -4.09
C PRO A 142 1.81 3.61 -5.31
N ALA A 143 1.79 4.93 -5.12
CA ALA A 143 2.12 5.88 -6.18
C ALA A 143 3.60 5.84 -6.55
N MET A 144 4.51 5.75 -5.57
CA MET A 144 5.94 5.58 -5.82
C MET A 144 6.24 4.30 -6.60
N MET A 145 5.63 3.17 -6.21
CA MET A 145 5.75 1.91 -6.94
C MET A 145 5.27 2.05 -8.39
N GLN A 146 4.15 2.74 -8.61
CA GLN A 146 3.63 2.98 -9.95
C GLN A 146 4.56 3.89 -10.78
N MET A 147 5.13 4.93 -10.17
CA MET A 147 6.15 5.78 -10.80
C MET A 147 7.39 4.97 -11.19
N SER A 148 7.82 4.04 -10.33
CA SER A 148 8.90 3.12 -10.65
C SER A 148 8.62 2.30 -11.91
N VAL A 149 7.41 1.77 -12.05
CA VAL A 149 6.98 1.02 -13.24
C VAL A 149 6.94 1.90 -14.48
N PHE A 150 6.49 3.17 -14.37
CA PHE A 150 6.50 4.10 -15.51
C PHE A 150 7.92 4.37 -16.02
N TYR A 151 8.88 4.58 -15.12
CA TYR A 151 10.29 4.75 -15.48
C TYR A 151 10.93 3.47 -16.02
N GLU A 152 10.56 2.29 -15.52
CA GLU A 152 11.05 1.01 -16.05
C GLU A 152 10.61 0.80 -17.51
N ARG A 153 9.34 1.14 -17.80
CA ARG A 153 8.73 0.92 -19.12
C ARG A 153 8.93 2.07 -20.11
N GLY A 154 9.22 3.29 -19.63
CA GLY A 154 9.19 4.50 -20.45
C GLY A 154 7.78 4.89 -20.92
N SER A 155 6.75 4.64 -20.08
CA SER A 155 5.36 4.92 -20.44
C SER A 155 4.99 6.38 -20.17
N GLY A 156 4.84 7.18 -21.23
CA GLY A 156 4.52 8.61 -21.11
C GLY A 156 5.69 9.48 -20.61
N MET A 157 6.88 8.89 -20.46
CA MET A 157 8.12 9.54 -20.04
C MET A 157 9.34 8.77 -20.55
N GLY A 158 10.53 9.38 -20.47
CA GLY A 158 11.77 8.68 -20.81
C GLY A 158 12.05 7.50 -19.87
N LYS A 159 12.42 6.35 -20.44
CA LYS A 159 12.84 5.17 -19.66
C LYS A 159 14.09 5.51 -18.85
N SER A 160 14.07 5.22 -17.54
CA SER A 160 15.22 5.39 -16.65
C SER A 160 15.20 4.38 -15.52
N LEU A 161 16.03 3.35 -15.61
CA LEU A 161 16.12 2.32 -14.58
C LEU A 161 16.66 2.86 -13.26
N ASN A 162 17.51 3.89 -13.30
CA ASN A 162 18.00 4.57 -12.09
C ASN A 162 16.85 5.27 -11.35
N MET A 163 16.02 6.05 -12.06
CA MET A 163 14.86 6.69 -11.43
C MET A 163 13.85 5.65 -10.96
N SER A 164 13.62 4.60 -11.75
CA SER A 164 12.76 3.49 -11.38
C SER A 164 13.18 2.86 -10.05
N GLU A 165 14.47 2.53 -9.91
CA GLU A 165 15.04 1.96 -8.69
C GLU A 165 14.88 2.92 -7.50
N ARG A 166 15.20 4.21 -7.66
CA ARG A 166 15.06 5.21 -6.59
C ARG A 166 13.63 5.33 -6.05
N TYR A 167 12.62 5.35 -6.92
CA TYR A 167 11.22 5.37 -6.47
C TYR A 167 10.85 4.08 -5.71
N MET A 168 11.29 2.92 -6.19
CA MET A 168 10.99 1.64 -5.53
C MET A 168 11.72 1.52 -4.18
N HIS A 169 12.98 1.94 -4.11
CA HIS A 169 13.77 2.00 -2.88
C HIS A 169 13.12 2.91 -1.85
N THR A 170 12.69 4.12 -2.26
CA THR A 170 12.03 5.07 -1.36
C THR A 170 10.74 4.48 -0.79
N ALA A 171 9.92 3.83 -1.62
CA ALA A 171 8.71 3.14 -1.14
C ALA A 171 9.02 2.01 -0.16
N ALA A 172 10.10 1.25 -0.41
CA ALA A 172 10.56 0.17 0.46
C ALA A 172 11.11 0.70 1.81
N ALA A 173 11.83 1.83 1.78
CA ALA A 173 12.36 2.54 2.93
C ALA A 173 11.24 3.08 3.84
N LEU A 174 10.15 3.58 3.24
CA LEU A 174 8.94 4.03 3.96
C LEU A 174 8.11 2.87 4.56
N GLY A 175 8.60 1.64 4.51
CA GLY A 175 8.00 0.49 5.19
C GLY A 175 7.02 -0.33 4.34
N SER A 176 6.84 -0.02 3.06
CA SER A 176 5.98 -0.84 2.20
C SER A 176 6.60 -2.21 1.96
N LYS A 177 6.00 -3.24 2.57
CA LYS A 177 6.42 -4.65 2.43
C LYS A 177 6.40 -5.11 0.96
N THR A 178 5.39 -4.69 0.21
CA THR A 178 5.28 -4.98 -1.23
C THR A 178 6.39 -4.30 -2.02
N ALA A 179 6.73 -3.05 -1.70
CA ALA A 179 7.85 -2.36 -2.33
C ALA A 179 9.19 -3.03 -2.00
N ARG A 180 9.39 -3.54 -0.78
CA ARG A 180 10.61 -4.29 -0.41
C ARG A 180 10.79 -5.54 -1.28
N LEU A 181 9.73 -6.33 -1.51
CA LEU A 181 9.77 -7.47 -2.44
C LEU A 181 10.11 -7.04 -3.88
N ASN A 182 9.49 -5.95 -4.35
CA ASN A 182 9.69 -5.51 -5.72
C ASN A 182 11.06 -4.87 -5.93
N TRP A 183 11.59 -4.15 -4.95
CA TRP A 183 12.93 -3.58 -5.00
C TRP A 183 14.01 -4.67 -5.02
N ALA A 184 13.90 -5.68 -4.15
CA ALA A 184 14.82 -6.82 -4.18
C ALA A 184 14.76 -7.59 -5.51
N ASP A 185 13.57 -7.77 -6.09
CA ASP A 185 13.40 -8.35 -7.43
C ASP A 185 14.09 -7.51 -8.51
N MET A 186 13.94 -6.18 -8.47
CA MET A 186 14.63 -5.26 -9.38
C MET A 186 16.16 -5.41 -9.27
N LEU A 187 16.69 -5.47 -8.05
CA LEU A 187 18.12 -5.62 -7.80
C LEU A 187 18.69 -6.94 -8.34
N ILE A 188 17.96 -8.05 -8.16
CA ILE A 188 18.35 -9.38 -8.70
C ILE A 188 18.30 -9.41 -10.22
N ARG A 189 17.36 -8.66 -10.83
CA ARG A 189 17.31 -8.46 -12.29
C ARG A 189 18.41 -7.54 -12.83
N GLY A 190 19.27 -7.01 -11.95
CA GLY A 190 20.39 -6.14 -12.30
C GLY A 190 20.03 -4.66 -12.39
N PHE A 191 18.88 -4.24 -11.87
CA PHE A 191 18.45 -2.84 -11.86
C PHE A 191 18.85 -2.18 -10.55
N GLY A 192 20.07 -1.64 -10.52
CA GLY A 192 20.66 -0.98 -9.35
C GLY A 192 22.14 -1.32 -9.21
N SER A 193 22.74 -0.91 -8.10
CA SER A 193 24.13 -1.22 -7.78
C SER A 193 24.22 -2.44 -6.85
N PRO A 194 25.20 -3.34 -7.01
CA PRO A 194 25.43 -4.48 -6.10
C PRO A 194 25.61 -4.07 -4.62
N SER A 195 26.04 -2.84 -4.35
CA SER A 195 26.13 -2.27 -3.00
C SER A 195 24.79 -2.25 -2.24
N LEU A 196 23.66 -2.36 -2.94
CA LEU A 196 22.32 -2.30 -2.36
C LEU A 196 21.82 -3.69 -1.89
N TYR A 197 22.52 -4.77 -2.24
CA TYR A 197 22.05 -6.13 -1.96
C TYR A 197 21.97 -6.46 -0.48
N GLU A 198 22.90 -5.92 0.32
CA GLU A 198 22.92 -6.12 1.77
C GLU A 198 21.72 -5.48 2.45
N GLU A 199 21.37 -4.24 2.06
CA GLU A 199 20.20 -3.53 2.57
C GLU A 199 18.90 -4.24 2.17
N ALA A 200 18.76 -4.61 0.90
CA ALA A 200 17.59 -5.35 0.41
C ALA A 200 17.41 -6.68 1.13
N TYR A 201 18.51 -7.40 1.37
CA TYR A 201 18.50 -8.64 2.13
C TYR A 201 18.05 -8.41 3.57
N GLY A 202 18.65 -7.44 4.26
CA GLY A 202 18.27 -7.10 5.64
C GLY A 202 16.79 -6.72 5.75
N TRP A 203 16.31 -5.85 4.87
CA TRP A 203 14.89 -5.47 4.84
C TRP A 203 13.96 -6.65 4.60
N LEU A 204 14.27 -7.53 3.64
CA LEU A 204 13.44 -8.70 3.37
C LEU A 204 13.43 -9.70 4.52
N TYR A 205 14.61 -9.99 5.09
CA TYR A 205 14.76 -10.96 6.16
C TYR A 205 13.85 -10.63 7.35
N HIS A 206 13.79 -9.35 7.72
CA HIS A 206 12.98 -8.84 8.83
C HIS A 206 11.55 -8.43 8.43
N CYS A 207 11.09 -8.77 7.22
CA CYS A 207 9.70 -8.59 6.81
C CYS A 207 8.87 -9.85 6.99
N ASP A 208 7.78 -9.76 7.73
CA ASP A 208 6.75 -10.81 7.74
C ASP A 208 5.63 -10.50 6.76
N PHE A 209 5.20 -11.53 6.04
CA PHE A 209 4.09 -11.46 5.09
C PHE A 209 3.00 -12.42 5.53
N ASP A 210 1.75 -12.10 5.26
CA ASP A 210 0.61 -12.95 5.64
C ASP A 210 0.28 -13.97 4.55
N ASP A 211 0.36 -13.55 3.29
CA ASP A 211 0.00 -14.37 2.13
C ASP A 211 1.13 -15.31 1.68
N GLU A 212 0.73 -16.47 1.14
CA GLU A 212 1.67 -17.52 0.72
C GLU A 212 2.55 -17.09 -0.46
N TYR A 213 2.01 -16.28 -1.37
CA TYR A 213 2.76 -15.82 -2.55
C TYR A 213 3.94 -14.95 -2.13
N SER A 214 3.72 -13.97 -1.26
CA SER A 214 4.76 -13.08 -0.75
C SER A 214 5.79 -13.84 0.09
N LYS A 215 5.38 -14.83 0.89
CA LYS A 215 6.31 -15.72 1.61
C LYS A 215 7.22 -16.50 0.66
N ALA A 216 6.65 -17.09 -0.38
CA ALA A 216 7.42 -17.84 -1.38
C ALA A 216 8.36 -16.91 -2.17
N LYS A 217 7.87 -15.73 -2.56
CA LYS A 217 8.67 -14.70 -3.24
C LYS A 217 9.82 -14.21 -2.36
N LYS A 218 9.56 -13.87 -1.09
CA LYS A 218 10.58 -13.50 -0.09
C LYS A 218 11.71 -14.53 -0.08
N LYS A 219 11.38 -15.81 0.14
CA LYS A 219 12.36 -16.88 0.21
C LYS A 219 13.23 -16.98 -1.05
N TYR A 220 12.60 -16.93 -2.23
CA TYR A 220 13.33 -16.94 -3.49
C TYR A 220 14.32 -15.78 -3.60
N LEU A 221 13.88 -14.56 -3.27
CA LEU A 221 14.71 -13.36 -3.37
C LEU A 221 15.86 -13.39 -2.36
N GLU A 222 15.62 -13.83 -1.13
CA GLU A 222 16.67 -14.05 -0.13
C GLU A 222 17.73 -15.02 -0.62
N ASP A 223 17.32 -16.17 -1.19
CA ASP A 223 18.23 -17.17 -1.74
C ASP A 223 19.06 -16.62 -2.91
N GLN A 224 18.51 -15.72 -3.74
CA GLN A 224 19.28 -15.05 -4.79
C GLN A 224 20.26 -14.04 -4.21
N LEU A 225 19.82 -13.18 -3.29
CA LEU A 225 20.66 -12.14 -2.69
C LEU A 225 21.84 -12.75 -1.92
N LYS A 226 21.62 -13.84 -1.19
CA LYS A 226 22.67 -14.58 -0.45
C LYS A 226 23.85 -15.00 -1.33
N LYS A 227 23.64 -15.26 -2.63
CA LYS A 227 24.72 -15.64 -3.56
C LYS A 227 25.73 -14.51 -3.80
N PHE A 228 25.32 -13.27 -3.58
CA PHE A 228 26.14 -12.08 -3.77
C PHE A 228 26.71 -11.54 -2.45
N LEU A 229 26.30 -12.10 -1.31
CA LEU A 229 26.69 -11.62 0.01
C LEU A 229 27.72 -12.54 0.66
N PRO A 230 28.78 -12.00 1.29
CA PRO A 230 29.69 -12.78 2.11
C PRO A 230 28.97 -13.45 3.29
N PRO A 231 29.38 -14.67 3.72
CA PRO A 231 28.72 -15.40 4.81
C PRO A 231 28.63 -14.62 6.14
N ASN A 232 29.65 -13.80 6.45
CA ASN A 232 29.65 -12.95 7.63
C ASN A 232 28.60 -11.82 7.57
N VAL A 233 28.32 -11.29 6.38
CA VAL A 233 27.29 -10.27 6.18
C VAL A 233 25.90 -10.87 6.35
N VAL A 234 25.69 -12.07 5.80
CA VAL A 234 24.43 -12.81 5.98
C VAL A 234 24.18 -13.08 7.46
N ALA A 235 25.14 -13.71 8.16
CA ALA A 235 25.00 -14.04 9.58
C ALA A 235 24.73 -12.81 10.46
N ARG A 236 25.35 -11.66 10.16
CA ARG A 236 25.11 -10.41 10.89
C ARG A 236 23.68 -9.90 10.72
N ASN A 237 23.16 -9.89 9.50
CA ASN A 237 21.77 -9.46 9.24
C ASN A 237 20.74 -10.42 9.83
N GLU A 238 21.04 -11.72 9.91
CA GLU A 238 20.16 -12.71 10.54
C GLU A 238 20.14 -12.59 12.07
N ALA A 239 21.26 -12.21 12.69
CA ALA A 239 21.38 -12.09 14.14
C ALA A 239 20.77 -10.80 14.71
N PHE A 240 20.74 -9.72 13.92
CA PHE A 240 20.29 -8.40 14.39
C PHE A 240 19.27 -7.81 13.43
N ALA A 241 18.11 -7.43 13.96
CA ALA A 241 17.21 -6.50 13.27
C ALA A 241 17.93 -5.15 13.14
N PRO A 242 17.98 -4.54 11.94
CA PRO A 242 18.56 -3.22 11.82
C PRO A 242 17.66 -2.20 12.54
N ASP A 243 18.29 -1.21 13.17
CA ASP A 243 17.57 -0.08 13.76
C ASP A 243 16.94 0.74 12.62
N PHE A 244 15.64 0.62 12.42
CA PHE A 244 14.86 1.42 11.47
C PHE A 244 13.83 2.28 12.19
#